data_AF-A0A949P2U6-F1
#
_entry.id   AF-A0A949P2U6-F1
#
_cell.length_a   1.000
_cell.length_b   1.000
_cell.length_c   1.000
_cell.angle_alpha   90.00
_cell.angle_beta   90.00
_cell.angle_gamma   90.00
#
_symmetry.space_group_name_H-M   'P 1'
#
loop_
_entity.id
_entity.type
_entity.pdbx_description
1 polymer ?
#
loop_
_entity_poly.entity_id
_entity_poly.type
_entity_poly.pdbx_seq_one_letter_code
_entity_poly.pdbx_strand_id
1 'polypeptide(L)'
;KAGGLSGTQGVIIPESNVRHLMLKKEVLDAVAQKQFFIYAVETIDEGIELLTGVISGEEGEAGDYPEGSVNFRVAERLKNFSIKQRAFSKDLSQENK
;
A
#
# COMPACT_ATOMS: atom_id res chain seq x y z
N LYS A 1 -23.69 10.65 14.31
CA LYS A 1 -22.90 10.45 13.07
C LYS A 1 -21.58 11.19 13.25
N ALA A 2 -20.45 10.48 13.22
CA ALA A 2 -19.11 11.07 13.34
C ALA A 2 -18.76 11.77 12.02
N GLY A 3 -18.18 12.99 12.10
CA GLY A 3 -17.59 13.80 11.03
C GLY A 3 -18.30 13.80 9.66
N GLY A 4 -18.92 14.91 9.25
CA GLY A 4 -19.47 15.03 7.89
C GLY A 4 -18.45 14.67 6.79
N LEU A 5 -18.94 14.19 5.64
CA LEU A 5 -18.09 13.85 4.49
C LEU A 5 -17.44 15.12 3.93
N SER A 6 -16.11 15.16 3.88
CA SER A 6 -15.33 16.22 3.23
C SER A 6 -15.27 16.08 1.71
N GLY A 7 -15.83 14.99 1.18
CA GLY A 7 -15.88 14.71 -0.25
C GLY A 7 -14.61 14.11 -0.82
N THR A 8 -13.69 13.65 0.04
CA THR A 8 -12.45 12.97 -0.35
C THR A 8 -12.36 11.56 0.23
N GLN A 9 -13.33 11.17 1.06
CA GLN A 9 -13.39 9.86 1.70
C GLN A 9 -13.68 8.77 0.68
N GLY A 10 -13.11 7.59 0.90
CA GLY A 10 -13.46 6.41 0.14
C GLY A 10 -12.98 5.13 0.82
N VAL A 11 -13.27 4.01 0.17
CA VAL A 11 -12.84 2.68 0.59
C VAL A 11 -12.27 1.92 -0.60
N ILE A 12 -11.24 1.12 -0.35
CA ILE A 12 -10.67 0.18 -1.30
C ILE A 12 -11.22 -1.21 -0.99
N ILE A 13 -11.70 -1.93 -2.00
CA ILE A 13 -12.21 -3.29 -1.89
C ILE A 13 -11.55 -4.21 -2.93
N PRO A 14 -11.41 -5.52 -2.66
CA PRO A 14 -11.05 -6.48 -3.68
C PRO A 14 -12.08 -6.47 -4.82
N GLU A 15 -11.63 -6.55 -6.06
CA GLU A 15 -12.49 -6.60 -7.24
C GLU A 15 -13.47 -7.79 -7.18
N SER A 16 -13.01 -8.92 -6.64
CA SER A 16 -13.82 -10.13 -6.41
C SER A 16 -15.05 -9.89 -5.50
N ASN A 17 -15.03 -8.84 -4.66
CA ASN A 17 -16.14 -8.49 -3.79
C ASN A 17 -17.20 -7.60 -4.46
N VAL A 18 -16.94 -7.06 -5.66
CA VAL A 18 -17.87 -6.16 -6.37
C VAL A 18 -19.23 -6.83 -6.62
N ARG A 19 -19.24 -8.11 -7.01
CA ARG A 19 -20.48 -8.87 -7.24
C ARG A 19 -21.34 -9.09 -5.98
N HIS A 20 -20.74 -8.97 -4.81
CA HIS A 20 -21.41 -9.13 -3.51
C HIS A 20 -21.74 -7.77 -2.87
N LEU A 21 -21.41 -6.66 -3.53
CA LEU A 21 -21.51 -5.33 -2.95
C LEU A 21 -22.97 -4.86 -2.92
N MET A 22 -23.58 -4.89 -1.74
CA MET A 22 -24.91 -4.35 -1.50
C MET A 22 -24.81 -3.07 -0.67
N LEU A 23 -24.94 -1.92 -1.34
CA LEU A 23 -24.82 -0.60 -0.72
C LEU A 23 -26.17 -0.08 -0.22
N LYS A 24 -26.17 0.54 0.96
CA LYS A 24 -27.32 1.30 1.43
C LYS A 24 -27.53 2.53 0.53
N LYS A 25 -28.79 2.97 0.39
CA LYS A 25 -29.18 4.16 -0.39
C LYS A 25 -28.34 5.39 -0.06
N GLU A 26 -28.07 5.65 1.22
CA GLU A 26 -27.22 6.78 1.67
C GLU A 26 -25.80 6.74 1.06
N VAL A 27 -25.22 5.55 0.89
CA VAL A 27 -23.90 5.39 0.29
C VAL A 27 -23.96 5.59 -1.22
N LEU A 28 -24.99 5.06 -1.89
CA LEU A 28 -25.22 5.29 -3.31
C LEU A 28 -25.38 6.77 -3.65
N ASP A 29 -26.16 7.49 -2.85
CA ASP A 29 -26.40 8.92 -3.04
C ASP A 29 -25.10 9.73 -2.81
N ALA A 30 -24.29 9.36 -1.82
CA ALA A 30 -22.98 9.98 -1.56
C ALA A 30 -21.98 9.73 -2.72
N VAL A 31 -21.98 8.52 -3.30
CA VAL A 31 -21.16 8.19 -4.48
C VAL A 31 -21.62 8.99 -5.69
N ALA A 32 -22.94 9.07 -5.94
CA ALA A 32 -23.52 9.84 -7.04
C ALA A 32 -23.19 11.34 -6.93
N GLN A 33 -23.12 11.87 -5.70
CA GLN A 33 -22.74 13.26 -5.41
C GLN A 33 -21.21 13.48 -5.37
N LYS A 34 -20.39 12.45 -5.67
CA LYS A 34 -18.92 12.49 -5.59
C LYS A 34 -18.39 12.87 -4.20
N GLN A 35 -19.14 12.54 -3.16
CA GLN A 35 -18.76 12.77 -1.76
C GLN A 35 -18.11 11.56 -1.11
N PHE A 36 -18.21 10.39 -1.76
CA PHE A 36 -17.63 9.14 -1.32
C PHE A 36 -17.18 8.32 -2.53
N PHE A 37 -16.04 7.62 -2.41
CA PHE A 37 -15.48 6.81 -3.50
C PHE A 37 -15.32 5.35 -3.07
N ILE A 38 -15.56 4.42 -4.00
CA ILE A 38 -15.30 2.99 -3.81
C ILE A 38 -14.36 2.58 -4.92
N TYR A 39 -13.16 2.14 -4.55
CA TYR A 39 -12.13 1.69 -5.48
C TYR A 39 -12.02 0.17 -5.42
N ALA A 40 -12.28 -0.49 -6.55
CA ALA A 40 -12.06 -1.92 -6.69
C ALA A 40 -10.65 -2.15 -7.23
N VAL A 41 -9.87 -3.02 -6.57
CA VAL A 41 -8.50 -3.37 -6.98
C VAL A 41 -8.33 -4.89 -7.06
N GLU A 42 -7.55 -5.35 -8.03
CA GLU A 42 -7.22 -6.76 -8.23
C GLU A 42 -5.97 -7.15 -7.44
N THR A 43 -5.01 -6.24 -7.36
CA THR A 43 -3.69 -6.48 -6.77
C THR A 43 -3.40 -5.55 -5.58
N ILE A 44 -2.45 -5.97 -4.74
CA ILE A 44 -1.95 -5.12 -3.65
C ILE A 44 -1.23 -3.89 -4.21
N ASP A 45 -0.55 -4.04 -5.35
CA ASP A 45 0.19 -2.97 -6.00
C ASP A 45 -0.73 -1.81 -6.40
N GLU A 46 -1.86 -2.09 -7.06
CA GLU A 46 -2.88 -1.08 -7.37
C GLU A 46 -3.35 -0.32 -6.11
N GLY A 47 -3.57 -1.05 -5.01
CA GLY A 47 -3.99 -0.45 -3.74
C GLY A 47 -2.92 0.47 -3.15
N ILE A 48 -1.65 0.06 -3.21
CA ILE A 48 -0.52 0.86 -2.75
C ILE A 48 -0.35 2.12 -3.60
N GLU A 49 -0.48 2.00 -4.93
CA GLU A 49 -0.40 3.14 -5.84
C GLU A 49 -1.49 4.17 -5.54
N LEU A 50 -2.73 3.70 -5.32
CA LEU A 50 -3.85 4.57 -5.01
C LEU A 50 -3.67 5.31 -3.68
N LEU A 51 -3.09 4.66 -2.66
CA LEU A 51 -2.87 5.24 -1.34
C LEU A 51 -1.67 6.18 -1.30
N THR A 52 -0.62 5.89 -2.06
CA THR A 52 0.67 6.62 -1.98
C THR A 52 0.85 7.64 -3.10
N GLY A 53 0.14 7.50 -4.22
CA GLY A 53 0.35 8.29 -5.43
C GLY A 53 1.68 8.00 -6.14
N VAL A 54 2.37 6.91 -5.77
CA VAL A 54 3.66 6.48 -6.30
C VAL A 54 3.49 5.11 -6.92
N ILE A 55 4.11 4.85 -8.07
CA ILE A 55 4.10 3.54 -8.71
C ILE A 55 4.62 2.46 -7.75
N SER A 56 4.00 1.28 -7.73
CA SER A 56 4.48 0.17 -6.90
C SER A 56 5.83 -0.31 -7.40
N GLY A 57 5.94 -0.45 -8.73
CA GLY A 57 7.12 -0.89 -9.47
C GLY A 57 7.23 -2.42 -9.47
N GLU A 58 7.11 -3.01 -10.66
CA GLU A 58 7.26 -4.46 -10.86
C GLU A 58 8.73 -4.88 -10.78
N GLU A 59 8.96 -6.15 -10.44
CA GLU A 59 10.29 -6.75 -10.42
C GLU A 59 10.77 -6.99 -11.86
N GLY A 60 11.93 -6.43 -12.20
CA GLY A 60 12.63 -6.65 -13.46
C GLY A 60 13.29 -8.03 -13.53
N GLU A 61 13.80 -8.39 -14.71
CA GLU A 61 14.45 -9.70 -14.94
C GLU A 61 15.67 -9.97 -14.04
N ALA A 62 16.32 -8.91 -13.54
CA ALA A 62 17.48 -9.00 -12.67
C ALA A 62 17.11 -8.94 -11.17
N GLY A 63 15.82 -8.96 -10.82
CA GLY A 63 15.35 -8.79 -9.44
C GLY A 63 15.44 -7.35 -8.94
N ASP A 64 15.52 -6.38 -9.86
CA ASP A 64 15.57 -4.96 -9.58
C ASP A 64 14.18 -4.31 -9.69
N TYR A 65 13.97 -3.22 -8.96
CA TYR A 65 12.73 -2.44 -9.02
C TYR A 65 13.02 -1.04 -9.59
N PRO A 66 12.10 -0.43 -10.37
CA PRO A 66 12.28 0.92 -10.89
C PRO A 66 12.60 1.94 -9.80
N GLU A 67 13.62 2.77 -10.03
CA GLU A 67 14.02 3.80 -9.06
C GLU A 67 12.83 4.74 -8.76
N GLY A 68 12.64 5.02 -7.47
CA GLY A 68 11.55 5.87 -7.00
C GLY A 68 10.22 5.14 -6.74
N SER A 69 10.09 3.87 -7.12
CA SER A 69 8.91 3.06 -6.81
C SER A 69 8.81 2.71 -5.32
N VAL A 70 7.61 2.28 -4.88
CA VAL A 70 7.43 1.79 -3.51
C VAL A 70 8.30 0.55 -3.25
N ASN A 71 8.29 -0.43 -4.15
CA ASN A 71 9.06 -1.66 -4.02
C ASN A 71 10.58 -1.42 -4.03
N PHE A 72 11.07 -0.44 -4.79
CA PHE A 72 12.47 0.00 -4.71
C PHE A 72 12.84 0.48 -3.30
N ARG A 73 12.03 1.36 -2.71
CA ARG A 73 12.25 1.87 -1.35
C ARG A 73 12.17 0.77 -0.30
N VAL A 74 11.27 -0.21 -0.48
CA VAL A 74 11.15 -1.39 0.38
C VAL A 74 12.43 -2.24 0.29
N ALA A 75 12.90 -2.54 -0.92
CA ALA A 75 14.12 -3.31 -1.15
C ALA A 75 15.36 -2.63 -0.52
N GLU A 76 15.54 -1.33 -0.71
CA GLU A 76 16.60 -0.56 -0.07
C GLU A 76 16.52 -0.62 1.45
N ARG A 77 15.30 -0.50 2.01
CA ARG A 77 15.11 -0.53 3.46
C ARG A 77 15.44 -1.91 4.04
N LEU A 78 15.02 -2.98 3.38
CA LEU A 78 15.34 -4.36 3.78
C LEU A 78 16.85 -4.63 3.71
N LYS A 79 17.53 -4.17 2.65
CA LYS A 79 19.00 -4.24 2.53
C LYS A 79 19.67 -3.54 3.71
N ASN A 80 19.24 -2.32 4.05
CA ASN A 80 19.79 -1.57 5.18
C ASN A 80 19.56 -2.27 6.52
N PHE A 81 18.40 -2.90 6.72
CA PHE A 81 18.14 -3.70 7.93
C PHE A 81 19.06 -4.91 8.01
N SER A 82 19.28 -5.64 6.91
CA SER A 82 20.19 -6.79 6.89
C SER A 82 21.63 -6.41 7.25
N ILE A 83 22.11 -5.25 6.78
CA ILE A 83 23.45 -4.74 7.07
C ILE A 83 23.57 -4.43 8.56
N LYS A 84 22.59 -3.71 9.13
CA LYS A 84 22.56 -3.38 10.56
C LYS A 84 22.47 -4.61 11.44
N GLN A 85 21.68 -5.60 11.06
CA GLN A 85 21.55 -6.86 11.78
C GLN A 85 22.89 -7.61 11.81
N ARG A 86 23.60 -7.70 10.68
CA ARG A 86 24.93 -8.32 10.60
C ARG A 86 25.98 -7.59 11.44
N ALA A 87 25.98 -6.26 11.40
CA ALA A 87 26.88 -5.44 12.23
C ALA A 87 26.62 -5.69 13.73
N PHE A 88 25.35 -5.63 14.15
CA PHE A 88 24.95 -5.89 15.53
C PHE A 88 25.34 -7.30 16.01
N SER A 89 25.12 -8.33 15.19
CA SER A 89 25.55 -9.70 15.51
C SER A 89 27.07 -9.83 15.62
N LYS A 90 27.84 -9.08 14.82
CA LYS A 90 29.31 -9.08 14.87
C LYS A 90 29.81 -8.40 16.15
N ASP A 91 29.22 -7.28 16.54
CA ASP A 91 29.59 -6.56 17.76
C ASP A 91 29.35 -7.43 19.01
N LEU A 92 28.19 -8.09 19.11
CA LEU A 92 27.87 -9.05 20.18
C LEU A 92 28.87 -10.22 20.27
N SER A 93 29.39 -10.67 19.13
CA SER A 93 30.37 -11.78 19.11
C SER A 93 31.78 -11.37 19.56
N GLN A 94 32.10 -10.08 19.52
CA GLN A 94 33.40 -9.54 19.93
C GLN A 94 33.40 -9.05 21.38
N GLU A 95 32.24 -8.68 21.92
CA GLU A 95 32.07 -8.27 23.32
C GLU A 95 32.09 -9.46 24.30
N ASN A 96 31.81 -10.67 23.81
CA ASN A 96 31.84 -11.93 24.58
C ASN A 96 33.19 -12.68 24.48
N LYS A 97 34.25 -12.03 23.97
CA LYS A 97 35.62 -12.55 23.93
C LYS A 97 36.53 -11.71 24.81
#